data_AF-A0A0C9UPD2-F1
#
_entry.id   AF-A0A0C9UPD2-F1
#
_cell.length_a   1.000
_cell.length_b   1.000
_cell.length_c   1.000
_cell.angle_alpha   90.00
_cell.angle_beta   90.00
_cell.angle_gamma   90.00
#
_symmetry.space_group_name_H-M   'P 1'
#
loop_
_entity.id
_entity.type
_entity.pdbx_description
1 polymer ?
#
loop_
_entity_poly.entity_id
_entity_poly.type
_entity_poly.pdbx_seq_one_letter_code
_entity_poly.pdbx_strand_id
1 'polypeptide(L)' 'AAQGENVIRVLAGTQELVSGTSCSAPILASTFSLLNAQLLAADKPVVGFLNP' A
#
# COMPACT_ATOMS: atom_id res chain seq x y z
N ALA A 1 -9.52 -6.69 -4.17
CA ALA A 1 -8.63 -6.50 -3.01
C ALA A 1 -7.19 -6.52 -3.48
N ALA A 2 -6.27 -5.81 -2.83
CA ALA A 2 -4.83 -5.92 -3.12
C ALA A 2 -4.31 -7.32 -2.73
N GLN A 3 -3.19 -7.74 -3.33
CA GLN A 3 -2.55 -9.02 -3.00
C GLN A 3 -2.19 -9.08 -1.51
N GLY A 4 -2.51 -10.17 -0.83
CA GLY A 4 -2.16 -10.44 0.57
C GLY A 4 -1.60 -11.84 0.81
N GLU A 5 -1.27 -12.61 -0.21
CA GLU A 5 -0.77 -14.00 -0.13
C GLU A 5 0.59 -14.12 -0.81
N ASN A 6 1.43 -15.03 -0.29
CA ASN A 6 2.76 -15.33 -0.84
C ASN A 6 3.65 -14.09 -1.03
N VAL A 7 3.60 -13.15 -0.09
CA VAL A 7 4.42 -11.93 -0.11
C VAL A 7 5.75 -12.21 0.57
N ILE A 8 6.87 -11.83 -0.05
CA ILE A 8 8.19 -12.00 0.55
C ILE A 8 8.41 -10.94 1.63
N ARG A 9 8.64 -11.39 2.87
CA ARG A 9 9.12 -10.56 3.98
C ARG A 9 10.59 -10.86 4.22
N VAL A 10 11.42 -9.82 4.29
CA VAL A 10 12.82 -9.94 4.73
C VAL A 10 12.92 -9.41 6.16
N LEU A 11 13.25 -10.28 7.12
CA LEU A 11 13.42 -9.90 8.53
C LEU A 11 14.68 -10.54 9.09
N ALA A 12 15.57 -9.72 9.65
CA ALA A 12 16.87 -10.15 10.18
C ALA A 12 17.70 -11.00 9.19
N GLY A 13 17.63 -10.67 7.89
CA GLY A 13 18.33 -11.37 6.82
C GLY A 13 17.62 -12.63 6.30
N THR A 14 16.54 -13.08 6.94
CA THR A 14 15.75 -14.24 6.50
C THR A 14 14.62 -13.80 5.58
N GLN A 15 14.43 -14.52 4.47
CA GLN A 15 13.30 -14.35 3.57
C GLN A 15 12.22 -15.40 3.88
N GLU A 16 10.99 -14.95 4.04
CA GLU A 16 9.83 -15.82 4.27
C GLU A 16 8.65 -15.37 3.42
N LEU A 17 7.85 -16.33 2.94
CA LEU A 17 6.54 -16.03 2.38
C LEU A 17 5.55 -15.83 3.53
N VAL A 18 4.88 -14.69 3.53
CA VAL A 18 3.84 -14.34 4.49
C VAL A 18 2.53 -14.03 3.76
N SER A 19 1.46 -14.11 4.54
CA SER A 19 0.10 -13.87 4.08
C SER A 19 -0.69 -13.01 5.08
N GLY A 20 -1.85 -12.53 4.66
CA GLY A 20 -2.81 -11.81 5.48
C GLY A 20 -3.12 -10.39 5.00
N THR A 21 -4.15 -9.78 5.59
CA THR A 21 -4.55 -8.40 5.30
C THR A 21 -3.48 -7.38 5.67
N SER A 22 -2.59 -7.72 6.60
CA SER A 22 -1.39 -6.94 6.91
C SER A 22 -0.43 -6.79 5.72
N CYS A 23 -0.48 -7.70 4.74
CA CYS A 23 0.28 -7.56 3.50
C CYS A 23 -0.48 -6.70 2.46
N SER A 24 -1.79 -6.88 2.35
CA SER A 24 -2.59 -6.17 1.34
C SER A 24 -2.86 -4.70 1.69
N ALA A 25 -3.01 -4.36 2.97
CA ALA A 25 -3.24 -3.00 3.44
C ALA A 25 -2.13 -2.01 3.02
N PRO A 26 -0.83 -2.25 3.28
CA PRO A 26 0.23 -1.34 2.85
C PRO A 26 0.39 -1.28 1.32
N ILE A 27 0.08 -2.37 0.58
CA ILE A 27 0.10 -2.37 -0.89
C ILE A 27 -0.99 -1.45 -1.46
N LEU A 28 -2.19 -1.49 -0.88
CA LEU A 28 -3.25 -0.56 -1.28
C LEU A 28 -2.91 0.88 -0.88
N ALA A 29 -2.39 1.08 0.33
CA ALA A 29 -2.01 2.41 0.82
C ALA A 29 -0.92 3.06 -0.03
N SER A 30 0.08 2.28 -0.52
CA SER A 30 1.13 2.81 -1.40
C SER A 30 0.58 3.28 -2.73
N THR A 31 -0.43 2.58 -3.28
CA THR A 31 -1.12 2.99 -4.51
C THR A 31 -1.80 4.35 -4.33
N PHE A 32 -2.50 4.57 -3.21
CA PHE A 32 -3.10 5.88 -2.89
C PHE A 32 -2.05 6.95 -2.58
N SER A 33 -0.91 6.59 -2.00
CA SER A 33 0.20 7.52 -1.78
C SER A 33 0.75 8.04 -3.12
N LEU A 34 0.92 7.16 -4.12
CA LEU A 34 1.31 7.55 -5.48
C LEU A 34 0.27 8.44 -6.16
N LEU A 35 -1.02 8.14 -5.98
CA LEU A 35 -2.10 8.98 -6.47
C LEU A 35 -2.06 10.37 -5.82
N ASN A 36 -1.88 10.44 -4.50
CA ASN A 36 -1.79 11.70 -3.77
C ASN A 36 -0.56 12.52 -4.19
N ALA A 37 0.57 11.88 -4.49
CA ALA A 37 1.73 12.56 -5.04
C ALA A 37 1.40 13.23 -6.39
N GLN A 38 0.66 12.54 -7.27
CA GLN A 38 0.20 13.12 -8.55
C GLN A 38 -0.82 14.24 -8.37
N LEU A 39 -1.75 14.12 -7.40
CA LEU A 39 -2.72 15.18 -7.10
C LEU A 39 -2.01 16.44 -6.60
N LEU A 40 -1.07 16.30 -5.66
CA LEU A 40 -0.27 17.42 -5.14
C LEU A 40 0.55 18.08 -6.25
N ALA A 41 1.15 17.30 -7.15
CA ALA A 41 1.88 17.83 -8.30
C ALA A 41 1.00 18.60 -9.30
N ALA A 42 -0.32 18.39 -9.25
CA ALA A 42 -1.32 19.07 -10.07
C ALA A 42 -2.10 20.14 -9.28
N ASP A 43 -1.61 20.58 -8.12
CA ASP A 43 -2.26 21.53 -7.20
C ASP A 43 -3.70 21.12 -6.81
N LYS A 44 -3.96 19.82 -6.67
CA LYS A 44 -5.24 19.24 -6.24
C LYS A 44 -5.16 18.74 -4.80
N PRO A 45 -6.28 18.78 -4.04
CA PRO A 45 -6.34 18.16 -2.72
C PRO A 45 -6.14 16.65 -2.81
N VAL A 46 -5.54 16.07 -1.75
CA VAL A 46 -5.38 14.62 -1.59
C VAL A 46 -6.72 13.94 -1.28
N VAL A 47 -6.81 12.62 -1.51
CA VAL A 47 -8.06 11.86 -1.36
C VAL A 47 -8.60 11.77 0.08
N GLY A 48 -7.76 11.93 1.11
CA GLY A 48 -8.18 11.95 2.51
C GLY A 48 -8.90 10.66 2.96
N PHE A 49 -10.07 10.80 3.59
CA PHE A 49 -10.93 9.69 3.96
C PHE A 49 -11.59 9.10 2.71
N LEU A 50 -11.27 7.84 2.39
CA LEU A 50 -11.63 7.23 1.10
C LEU A 50 -13.09 6.81 1.00
N ASN A 51 -13.68 6.37 2.11
CA ASN A 51 -15.10 6.02 2.13
C ASN A 51 -15.91 7.32 2.29
N PRO A 52 -17.13 7.41 1.75
CA PRO A 52 -18.01 8.56 2.00
C PRO A 52 -18.54 8.61 3.45
#